data_AF-A0A927CQ89-F1
#
_entry.id   AF-A0A927CQ89-F1
#
_cell.length_a   1.000
_cell.length_b   1.000
_cell.length_c   1.000
_cell.angle_alpha   90.00
_cell.angle_beta   90.00
_cell.angle_gamma   90.00
#
_symmetry.space_group_name_H-M   'P 1'
#
loop_
_entity.id
_entity.type
_entity.pdbx_description
1 polymer ?
#
loop_
_entity_poly.entity_id
_entity_poly.type
_entity_poly.pdbx_seq_one_letter_code
_entity_poly.pdbx_strand_id
1 'polypeptide(L)'
;MLFRITKKKWFLVLGLVLLMGVLAGCGAPTNQTTETADLAEGNFWERNVVYYFAITLDTFAGWFGESYGLAILLLTIIVRTLILPLTLKQYRSSKAMQALQPEMAEIKKKYKDNPQKQQEETMKLFQKHQVNPMAGCLPLIVQMPVFIALYNAIYMNPDIREHSFLWLQLGEKDPYYILPILAAATTYIQSKMMQKQQTQTMPGMGMMLAIFPVLIFVMAISFPAALPLYWVYSNIYTIVQNYFLYVRSSNKGKEAPAK
;
A
#
# COMPACT_ATOMS: atom_id res chain seq x y z
N MET A 1 -16.42 -23.46 -12.22
CA MET A 1 -16.89 -22.93 -13.51
C MET A 1 -16.18 -21.60 -13.75
N LEU A 2 -14.91 -21.70 -14.16
CA LEU A 2 -13.96 -20.59 -14.22
C LEU A 2 -13.99 -19.95 -15.62
N PHE A 3 -14.08 -18.63 -15.62
CA PHE A 3 -13.55 -17.68 -16.63
C PHE A 3 -13.97 -17.84 -18.10
N ARG A 4 -14.93 -17.01 -18.52
CA ARG A 4 -14.95 -16.40 -19.86
C ARG A 4 -14.81 -14.89 -19.71
N ILE A 5 -13.57 -14.40 -19.68
CA ILE A 5 -13.26 -12.97 -19.85
C ILE A 5 -13.10 -12.71 -21.35
N THR A 6 -13.81 -11.71 -21.87
CA THR A 6 -13.73 -11.34 -23.28
C THR A 6 -12.44 -10.58 -23.57
N LYS A 7 -11.81 -10.85 -24.74
CA LYS A 7 -10.53 -10.26 -25.17
C LYS A 7 -10.48 -8.72 -25.02
N LYS A 8 -11.60 -8.02 -25.26
CA LYS A 8 -11.72 -6.55 -25.10
C LYS A 8 -11.42 -6.06 -23.67
N LYS A 9 -11.80 -6.82 -22.63
CA LYS A 9 -11.55 -6.42 -21.23
C LYS A 9 -10.08 -6.57 -20.86
N TRP A 10 -9.38 -7.53 -21.46
CA TRP A 10 -7.92 -7.67 -21.32
C TRP A 10 -7.17 -6.50 -21.95
N PHE A 11 -7.58 -6.06 -23.14
CA PHE A 11 -6.99 -4.88 -23.79
C PHE A 11 -7.23 -3.59 -22.99
N LEU A 12 -8.40 -3.42 -22.39
CA LEU A 12 -8.68 -2.26 -21.53
C LEU A 12 -7.84 -2.27 -20.25
N VAL A 13 -7.70 -3.43 -19.59
CA VAL A 13 -6.85 -3.55 -18.40
C VAL A 13 -5.38 -3.31 -18.73
N LEU A 14 -4.89 -3.90 -19.83
CA LEU A 14 -3.52 -3.65 -20.31
C LEU A 14 -3.30 -2.17 -20.65
N GLY A 15 -4.25 -1.53 -21.33
CA GLY A 15 -4.19 -0.09 -21.63
C GLY A 15 -4.17 0.79 -20.37
N LEU A 16 -4.95 0.44 -19.34
CA LEU A 16 -5.01 1.20 -18.09
C LEU A 16 -3.77 0.98 -17.21
N VAL A 17 -3.19 -0.23 -17.23
CA VAL A 17 -1.91 -0.55 -16.58
C VAL A 17 -0.76 0.17 -17.29
N LEU A 18 -0.79 0.24 -18.62
CA LEU A 18 0.23 0.93 -19.43
C LEU A 18 0.11 2.46 -19.26
N LEU A 19 -1.11 3.00 -19.18
CA LEU A 19 -1.36 4.40 -18.85
C LEU A 19 -0.93 4.75 -17.42
N MET A 20 -1.18 3.87 -16.44
CA MET A 20 -0.66 4.05 -15.08
C MET A 20 0.86 3.91 -15.02
N GLY A 21 1.48 3.07 -15.85
CA GLY A 21 2.94 3.00 -15.99
C GLY A 21 3.53 4.28 -16.57
N VAL A 22 2.84 4.91 -17.52
CA VAL A 22 3.25 6.21 -18.10
C VAL A 22 3.03 7.36 -17.10
N LEU A 23 1.92 7.36 -16.36
CA LEU A 23 1.60 8.41 -15.38
C LEU A 23 2.34 8.26 -14.05
N ALA A 24 2.78 7.05 -13.68
CA ALA A 24 3.68 6.83 -12.55
C ALA A 24 5.13 7.26 -12.85
N GLY A 25 5.45 7.53 -14.12
CA GLY A 25 6.62 8.29 -14.52
C GLY A 25 6.44 9.79 -14.27
N CYS A 26 6.14 10.19 -13.04
CA CYS A 26 6.28 11.60 -12.67
C CYS A 26 7.78 11.93 -12.61
N GLY A 27 8.17 13.01 -13.28
CA GLY A 27 9.52 13.29 -13.75
C GLY A 27 10.61 13.23 -12.67
N ALA A 28 11.78 12.78 -13.09
CA ALA A 28 12.99 12.86 -12.29
C ALA A 28 13.23 14.33 -11.86
N PRO A 29 13.53 14.60 -10.58
CA PRO A 29 13.98 15.91 -10.16
C PRO A 29 15.29 16.23 -10.89
N THR A 30 15.32 17.37 -11.59
CA THR A 30 16.43 17.82 -12.44
C THR A 30 17.65 18.35 -11.66
N ASN A 31 17.59 18.36 -10.33
CA ASN A 31 18.72 18.75 -9.49
C ASN A 31 19.20 17.50 -8.73
N GLN A 32 20.24 16.85 -9.26
CA GLN A 32 20.97 15.83 -8.53
C GLN A 32 21.79 16.56 -7.45
N THR A 33 21.42 16.38 -6.18
CA THR A 33 22.16 16.90 -5.03
C THR A 33 23.45 16.10 -4.84
N THR A 34 24.53 16.77 -4.47
CA THR A 34 25.86 16.19 -4.22
C THR A 34 26.01 15.72 -2.77
N GLU A 35 25.30 16.35 -1.84
CA GLU A 35 25.26 15.96 -0.43
C GLU A 35 23.82 16.08 0.13
N THR A 36 23.51 15.34 1.20
CA THR A 36 22.20 15.43 1.90
C THR A 36 21.88 16.86 2.36
N ALA A 37 22.91 17.67 2.62
CA ALA A 37 22.78 19.08 3.01
C ALA A 37 22.12 19.95 1.92
N ASP A 38 22.33 19.63 0.64
CA ASP A 38 21.82 20.41 -0.50
C ASP A 38 20.27 20.38 -0.55
N LEU A 39 19.65 19.34 0.02
CA LEU A 39 18.18 19.25 0.13
C LEU A 39 17.58 20.33 1.03
N ALA A 40 18.36 20.93 1.94
CA ALA A 40 17.90 22.02 2.78
C ALA A 40 17.68 23.33 1.99
N GLU A 41 18.32 23.47 0.82
CA GLU A 41 18.18 24.62 -0.07
C GLU A 41 17.12 24.41 -1.17
N GLY A 42 16.52 23.21 -1.21
CA GLY A 42 15.50 22.83 -2.19
C GLY A 42 14.14 23.50 -2.01
N ASN A 43 13.16 23.06 -2.80
CA ASN A 43 11.77 23.54 -2.71
C ASN A 43 11.11 23.19 -1.37
N PHE A 44 9.88 23.67 -1.13
CA PHE A 44 9.17 23.41 0.13
C PHE A 44 9.11 21.92 0.49
N TRP A 45 8.89 21.03 -0.47
CA TRP A 45 8.79 19.59 -0.24
C TRP A 45 10.16 18.99 0.09
N GLU A 46 11.19 19.36 -0.67
CA GLU A 46 12.56 18.90 -0.47
C GLU A 46 13.06 19.28 0.93
N ARG A 47 12.97 20.57 1.28
CA ARG A 47 13.47 21.09 2.55
C ARG A 47 12.70 20.59 3.77
N ASN A 48 11.37 20.51 3.70
CA ASN A 48 10.54 20.23 4.87
C ASN A 48 10.17 18.75 5.01
N VAL A 49 10.40 17.92 3.99
CA VAL A 49 10.04 16.49 4.04
C VAL A 49 11.20 15.61 3.63
N VAL A 50 11.73 15.79 2.42
CA VAL A 50 12.76 14.89 1.86
C VAL A 50 14.05 14.95 2.68
N TYR A 51 14.50 16.15 3.05
CA TYR A 51 15.69 16.38 3.88
C TYR A 51 15.63 15.60 5.20
N TYR A 52 14.50 15.68 5.93
CA TYR A 52 14.35 14.97 7.20
C TYR A 52 14.29 13.45 7.01
N PHE A 53 13.70 12.97 5.92
CA PHE A 53 13.74 11.54 5.57
C PHE A 53 15.18 11.08 5.29
N ALA A 54 15.94 11.85 4.51
CA ALA A 54 17.32 11.53 4.15
C ALA A 54 18.23 11.50 5.40
N ILE A 55 18.21 12.54 6.24
CA ILE A 55 18.99 12.56 7.49
C ILE A 55 18.60 11.42 8.43
N THR A 56 17.31 11.11 8.51
CA THR A 56 16.85 9.99 9.35
C THR A 56 17.44 8.67 8.84
N LEU A 57 17.50 8.47 7.52
CA LEU A 57 18.12 7.29 6.92
C LEU A 57 19.64 7.26 7.16
N ASP A 58 20.35 8.38 6.99
CA ASP A 58 21.79 8.47 7.28
C ASP A 58 22.08 8.16 8.76
N THR A 59 21.27 8.71 9.67
CA THR A 59 21.37 8.46 11.11
C THR A 59 21.17 6.98 11.43
N PHE A 60 20.13 6.37 10.88
CA PHE A 60 19.84 4.95 11.11
C PHE A 60 20.90 4.05 10.47
N ALA A 61 21.42 4.41 9.29
CA ALA A 61 22.51 3.68 8.66
C ALA A 61 23.75 3.71 9.56
N GLY A 62 24.10 4.86 10.14
CA GLY A 62 25.18 4.99 11.12
C GLY A 62 25.03 4.04 12.32
N TRP A 63 23.80 3.80 12.80
CA TRP A 63 23.54 2.84 13.89
C TRP A 63 23.77 1.38 13.49
N PHE A 64 23.68 1.06 12.20
CA PHE A 64 23.82 -0.29 11.65
C PHE A 64 25.10 -0.48 10.83
N GLY A 65 26.15 0.29 11.12
CA GLY A 65 27.43 0.19 10.40
C GLY A 65 27.29 0.55 8.92
N GLU A 66 26.63 1.69 8.65
CA GLU A 66 26.34 2.25 7.33
C GLU A 66 25.36 1.42 6.48
N SER A 67 24.65 0.47 7.09
CA SER A 67 23.68 -0.36 6.35
C SER A 67 22.38 0.37 6.05
N TYR A 68 22.30 0.97 4.86
CA TYR A 68 21.08 1.65 4.40
C TYR A 68 19.89 0.71 4.19
N GLY A 69 20.12 -0.57 3.88
CA GLY A 69 19.03 -1.56 3.81
C GLY A 69 18.36 -1.81 5.15
N LEU A 70 19.11 -1.76 6.26
CA LEU A 70 18.57 -1.84 7.62
C LEU A 70 17.99 -0.50 8.08
N ALA A 71 18.55 0.62 7.64
CA ALA A 71 17.99 1.94 7.87
C ALA A 71 16.55 2.05 7.31
N ILE A 72 16.34 1.59 6.07
CA ILE A 72 15.01 1.55 5.43
C ILE A 72 14.05 0.65 6.22
N LEU A 73 14.52 -0.50 6.72
CA LEU A 73 13.70 -1.39 7.56
C LEU A 73 13.25 -0.69 8.85
N LEU A 74 14.19 -0.06 9.56
CA LEU A 74 13.90 0.62 10.81
C LEU A 74 12.93 1.79 10.61
N LEU A 75 13.18 2.62 9.59
CA LEU A 75 12.27 3.70 9.20
C LEU A 75 10.87 3.18 8.91
N THR A 76 10.76 2.07 8.17
CA THR A 76 9.49 1.43 7.85
C THR A 76 8.73 1.03 9.11
N ILE A 77 9.41 0.37 10.05
CA ILE A 77 8.80 -0.07 11.32
C ILE A 77 8.31 1.15 12.11
N ILE A 78 9.12 2.20 12.23
CA ILE A 78 8.76 3.42 12.98
C ILE A 78 7.54 4.08 12.35
N VAL A 79 7.57 4.38 11.05
CA VAL A 79 6.46 5.05 10.36
C VAL A 79 5.18 4.23 10.44
N ARG A 80 5.27 2.92 10.21
CA ARG A 80 4.10 2.01 10.32
C ARG A 80 3.55 1.94 11.74
N THR A 81 4.40 1.99 12.76
CA THR A 81 3.99 2.00 14.17
C THR A 81 3.31 3.32 14.54
N LEU A 82 3.83 4.45 14.07
CA LEU A 82 3.21 5.77 14.29
C LEU A 82 1.83 5.88 13.64
N ILE A 83 1.65 5.30 12.45
CA ILE A 83 0.36 5.30 11.72
C ILE A 83 -0.58 4.18 12.22
N LEU A 84 -0.09 3.21 13.00
CA LEU A 84 -0.86 2.09 13.54
C LEU A 84 -2.21 2.52 14.17
N PRO A 85 -2.31 3.49 15.09
CA PRO A 85 -3.60 3.89 15.67
C PRO A 85 -4.62 4.32 14.62
N LEU A 86 -4.17 4.98 13.55
CA LEU A 86 -5.02 5.34 12.42
C LEU A 86 -5.48 4.10 11.65
N THR A 87 -4.56 3.17 11.35
CA THR A 87 -4.92 1.91 10.66
C THR A 87 -5.89 1.05 11.48
N LEU A 88 -5.80 1.07 12.81
CA LEU A 88 -6.75 0.39 13.69
C LEU A 88 -8.15 0.99 13.62
N LYS A 89 -8.26 2.32 13.51
CA LYS A 89 -9.56 2.98 13.28
C LYS A 89 -10.14 2.61 11.92
N GLN A 90 -9.33 2.62 10.85
CA GLN A 90 -9.73 2.20 9.51
C GLN A 90 -10.24 0.75 9.51
N TYR A 91 -9.51 -0.15 10.18
CA TYR A 91 -9.87 -1.56 10.31
C TYR A 91 -11.24 -1.76 10.99
N ARG A 92 -11.51 -1.02 12.07
CA ARG A 92 -12.83 -1.03 12.75
C ARG A 92 -13.94 -0.57 11.81
N SER A 93 -13.71 0.50 11.05
CA SER A 93 -14.67 1.01 10.06
C SER A 93 -14.95 -0.04 8.96
N SER A 94 -13.91 -0.73 8.48
CA SER A 94 -14.08 -1.82 7.50
C SER A 94 -14.89 -2.98 8.07
N LYS A 95 -14.73 -3.34 9.35
CA LYS A 95 -15.56 -4.36 10.00
C LYS A 95 -17.02 -3.93 10.16
N ALA A 96 -17.27 -2.67 10.52
CA ALA A 96 -18.64 -2.15 10.59
C ALA A 96 -19.32 -2.22 9.21
N MET A 97 -18.60 -1.88 8.14
CA MET A 97 -19.08 -2.05 6.76
C MET A 97 -19.37 -3.51 6.40
N GLN A 98 -18.57 -4.46 6.92
CA GLN A 98 -18.82 -5.89 6.73
C GLN A 98 -20.11 -6.34 7.40
N ALA A 99 -20.47 -5.79 8.56
CA ALA A 99 -21.72 -6.11 9.24
C ALA A 99 -22.96 -5.65 8.45
N LEU A 100 -22.84 -4.63 7.60
CA LEU A 100 -23.91 -4.09 6.76
C LEU A 100 -24.08 -4.84 5.41
N GLN A 101 -23.22 -5.80 5.10
CA GLN A 101 -23.29 -6.60 3.88
C GLN A 101 -24.66 -7.27 3.60
N PRO A 102 -25.37 -7.87 4.59
CA PRO A 102 -26.69 -8.44 4.33
C PRO A 102 -27.70 -7.38 3.88
N GLU A 103 -27.76 -6.24 4.55
CA GLU A 103 -28.66 -5.12 4.19
C GLU A 103 -28.31 -4.54 2.81
N MET A 104 -27.01 -4.42 2.49
CA MET A 104 -26.57 -4.01 1.15
C MET A 104 -26.97 -5.02 0.06
N ALA A 105 -26.95 -6.32 0.36
CA ALA A 105 -27.38 -7.36 -0.57
C ALA A 105 -28.89 -7.30 -0.82
N GLU A 106 -29.69 -6.97 0.20
CA GLU A 106 -31.13 -6.74 0.07
C GLU A 106 -31.45 -5.52 -0.79
N ILE A 107 -30.77 -4.38 -0.56
CA ILE A 107 -30.89 -3.18 -1.39
C ILE A 107 -30.59 -3.51 -2.85
N LYS A 108 -29.51 -4.26 -3.11
CA LYS A 108 -29.14 -4.70 -4.46
C LYS A 108 -30.18 -5.61 -5.12
N LYS A 109 -30.84 -6.49 -4.35
CA LYS A 109 -31.93 -7.33 -4.86
C LYS A 109 -33.18 -6.50 -5.14
N LYS A 110 -33.54 -5.59 -4.25
CA LYS A 110 -34.75 -4.75 -4.33
C LYS A 110 -34.70 -3.73 -5.47
N TYR A 111 -33.53 -3.15 -5.75
CA TYR A 111 -33.34 -2.12 -6.76
C TYR A 111 -32.46 -2.59 -7.93
N LYS A 112 -32.54 -3.87 -8.29
CA LYS A 112 -31.71 -4.48 -9.35
C LYS A 112 -31.74 -3.72 -10.68
N ASP A 113 -32.91 -3.18 -11.04
CA ASP A 113 -33.12 -2.47 -12.31
C ASP A 113 -32.95 -0.94 -12.17
N ASN A 114 -32.63 -0.43 -10.97
CA ASN A 114 -32.46 1.00 -10.72
C ASN A 114 -31.14 1.27 -9.96
N PRO A 115 -30.01 1.41 -10.68
CA PRO A 115 -28.70 1.63 -10.06
C PRO A 115 -28.61 2.95 -9.29
N GLN A 116 -29.36 3.98 -9.69
CA GLN A 116 -29.38 5.26 -8.98
C GLN A 116 -30.03 5.12 -7.60
N LYS A 117 -31.22 4.50 -7.52
CA LYS A 117 -31.87 4.20 -6.23
C LYS A 117 -31.04 3.25 -5.39
N GLN A 118 -30.38 2.27 -6.01
CA GLN A 118 -29.48 1.37 -5.29
C GLN A 118 -28.35 2.15 -4.60
N GLN A 119 -27.71 3.09 -5.29
CA GLN A 119 -26.63 3.91 -4.73
C GLN A 119 -27.14 4.83 -3.62
N GLU A 120 -28.30 5.47 -3.81
CA GLU A 120 -28.93 6.34 -2.84
C GLU A 120 -29.26 5.60 -1.53
N GLU A 121 -29.95 4.47 -1.62
CA GLU A 121 -30.34 3.67 -0.45
C GLU A 121 -29.12 3.05 0.25
N THR A 122 -28.07 2.68 -0.50
CA THR A 122 -26.80 2.23 0.08
C THR A 122 -26.13 3.36 0.87
N MET A 123 -26.18 4.60 0.39
CA MET A 123 -25.62 5.74 1.09
C MET A 123 -26.43 6.09 2.35
N LYS A 124 -27.78 6.05 2.27
CA LYS A 124 -28.67 6.21 3.44
C LYS A 124 -28.40 5.16 4.50
N LEU A 125 -28.17 3.91 4.08
CA LEU A 125 -27.79 2.82 4.98
C LEU A 125 -26.49 3.15 5.74
N PHE A 126 -25.44 3.57 5.02
CA PHE A 126 -24.18 3.97 5.64
C PHE A 126 -24.33 5.15 6.60
N GLN A 127 -25.16 6.14 6.26
CA GLN A 127 -25.46 7.28 7.15
C GLN A 127 -26.22 6.84 8.41
N LYS A 128 -27.24 5.99 8.26
CA LYS A 128 -28.04 5.46 9.38
C LYS A 128 -27.18 4.72 10.39
N HIS A 129 -26.20 3.95 9.92
CA HIS A 129 -25.27 3.19 10.76
C HIS A 129 -23.96 3.92 11.06
N GLN A 130 -23.83 5.18 10.63
CA GLN A 130 -22.64 6.04 10.84
C GLN A 130 -21.31 5.41 10.37
N VAL A 131 -21.36 4.62 9.29
CA VAL A 131 -20.19 3.97 8.70
C VAL A 131 -19.64 4.83 7.56
N ASN A 132 -18.36 5.21 7.63
CA ASN A 132 -17.73 6.00 6.57
C ASN A 132 -17.11 5.09 5.49
N PRO A 133 -17.61 5.11 4.23
CA PRO A 133 -17.02 4.31 3.15
C PRO A 133 -15.61 4.75 2.75
N MET A 134 -15.27 6.01 2.93
CA MET A 134 -13.95 6.57 2.60
C MET A 134 -12.85 6.15 3.59
N ALA A 135 -13.22 5.63 4.76
CA ALA A 135 -12.24 5.11 5.71
C ALA A 135 -11.41 3.94 5.13
N GLY A 136 -11.92 3.24 4.11
CA GLY A 136 -11.23 2.14 3.45
C GLY A 136 -10.06 2.56 2.54
N CYS A 137 -10.08 3.77 1.96
CA CYS A 137 -8.99 4.27 1.10
C CYS A 137 -7.96 5.12 1.84
N LEU A 138 -8.24 5.46 3.10
CA LEU A 138 -7.36 6.27 3.94
C LEU A 138 -5.92 5.69 4.12
N PRO A 139 -5.68 4.35 4.18
CA PRO A 139 -4.31 3.86 4.24
C PRO A 139 -3.49 4.22 3.00
N LEU A 140 -4.11 4.21 1.81
CA LEU A 140 -3.43 4.59 0.57
C LEU A 140 -3.06 6.07 0.58
N ILE A 141 -3.99 6.94 1.01
CA ILE A 141 -3.76 8.39 1.06
C ILE A 141 -2.59 8.74 1.97
N VAL A 142 -2.49 8.10 3.14
CA VAL A 142 -1.40 8.35 4.09
C VAL A 142 -0.08 7.74 3.60
N GLN A 143 -0.16 6.60 2.90
CA GLN A 143 1.01 5.90 2.38
C GLN A 143 1.70 6.65 1.23
N MET A 144 0.94 7.34 0.37
CA MET A 144 1.48 8.00 -0.83
C MET A 144 2.53 9.08 -0.49
N PRO A 145 2.30 10.05 0.42
CA PRO A 145 3.32 11.02 0.81
C PRO A 145 4.59 10.39 1.39
N VAL A 146 4.45 9.35 2.23
CA VAL A 146 5.59 8.62 2.81
C VAL A 146 6.41 7.94 1.72
N PHE A 147 5.75 7.32 0.74
CA PHE A 147 6.40 6.68 -0.39
C PHE A 147 7.16 7.70 -1.25
N ILE A 148 6.53 8.84 -1.57
CA ILE A 148 7.16 9.92 -2.36
C ILE A 148 8.37 10.50 -1.62
N ALA A 149 8.23 10.73 -0.31
CA ALA A 149 9.32 11.23 0.52
C ALA A 149 10.51 10.28 0.54
N LEU A 150 10.25 8.99 0.74
CA LEU A 150 11.29 7.95 0.74
C LEU A 150 11.95 7.81 -0.64
N TYR A 151 11.16 7.81 -1.71
CA TYR A 151 11.68 7.77 -3.08
C TYR A 151 12.65 8.91 -3.36
N ASN A 152 12.25 10.15 -3.04
CA ASN A 152 13.10 11.32 -3.26
C ASN A 152 14.33 11.27 -2.35
N ALA A 153 14.20 10.83 -1.09
CA ALA A 153 15.32 10.73 -0.17
C ALA A 153 16.39 9.74 -0.69
N ILE A 154 15.97 8.60 -1.25
CA ILE A 154 16.88 7.62 -1.87
C ILE A 154 17.49 8.18 -3.16
N TYR A 155 16.67 8.78 -4.03
CA TYR A 155 17.12 9.21 -5.36
C TYR A 155 18.10 10.39 -5.29
N MET A 156 17.89 11.29 -4.33
CA MET A 156 18.65 12.52 -4.17
C MET A 156 19.86 12.34 -3.24
N ASN A 157 19.92 11.30 -2.42
CA ASN A 157 21.08 11.01 -1.57
C ASN A 157 22.03 10.01 -2.27
N PRO A 158 23.25 10.43 -2.67
CA PRO A 158 24.19 9.56 -3.36
C PRO A 158 24.69 8.41 -2.49
N ASP A 159 24.86 8.61 -1.19
CA ASP A 159 25.31 7.58 -0.24
C ASP A 159 24.33 6.41 -0.23
N ILE A 160 23.03 6.70 -0.27
CA ILE A 160 21.99 5.65 -0.36
C ILE A 160 22.01 4.99 -1.74
N ARG A 161 22.07 5.81 -2.80
CA ARG A 161 21.95 5.34 -4.19
C ARG A 161 23.06 4.36 -4.55
N GLU A 162 24.28 4.66 -4.13
CA GLU A 162 25.49 3.89 -4.46
C GLU A 162 25.75 2.75 -3.47
N HIS A 163 25.03 2.72 -2.35
CA HIS A 163 25.19 1.67 -1.34
C HIS A 163 24.71 0.30 -1.83
N SER A 164 25.50 -0.72 -1.49
CA SER A 164 25.17 -2.12 -1.73
C SER A 164 24.54 -2.76 -0.49
N PHE A 165 23.46 -3.50 -0.67
CA PHE A 165 22.81 -4.26 0.40
C PHE A 165 22.39 -5.64 -0.11
N LEU A 166 22.93 -6.70 0.50
CA LEU A 166 22.79 -8.07 0.00
C LEU A 166 23.32 -8.19 -1.44
N TRP A 167 22.48 -8.54 -2.41
CA TRP A 167 22.83 -8.59 -3.84
C TRP A 167 22.41 -7.32 -4.60
N LEU A 168 21.94 -6.29 -3.89
CA LEU A 168 21.30 -5.12 -4.46
C LEU A 168 22.25 -3.93 -4.45
N GLN A 169 22.14 -3.09 -5.48
CA GLN A 169 22.54 -1.69 -5.40
C GLN A 169 21.26 -0.88 -5.22
N LEU A 170 21.16 -0.13 -4.11
CA LEU A 170 19.88 0.42 -3.66
C LEU A 170 19.29 1.47 -4.63
N GLY A 171 20.15 2.19 -5.35
CA GLY A 171 19.79 3.17 -6.38
C GLY A 171 19.45 2.59 -7.75
N GLU A 172 19.80 1.32 -8.00
CA GLU A 172 19.65 0.68 -9.30
C GLU A 172 18.55 -0.38 -9.28
N LYS A 173 18.09 -0.81 -10.46
CA LYS A 173 17.09 -1.89 -10.56
C LYS A 173 17.69 -3.22 -10.08
N ASP A 174 16.86 -4.07 -9.45
CA ASP A 174 17.31 -5.42 -9.06
C ASP A 174 17.66 -6.27 -10.30
N PRO A 175 18.93 -6.66 -10.49
CA PRO A 175 19.38 -7.39 -11.67
C PRO A 175 18.77 -8.80 -11.80
N TYR A 176 18.31 -9.39 -10.69
CA TYR A 176 17.77 -10.75 -10.65
C TYR A 176 16.24 -10.81 -10.54
N TYR A 177 15.58 -9.64 -10.49
CA TYR A 177 14.13 -9.52 -10.29
C TYR A 177 13.57 -10.21 -9.04
N ILE A 178 14.43 -10.55 -8.06
CA ILE A 178 14.05 -11.23 -6.82
C ILE A 178 13.12 -10.32 -6.01
N LEU A 179 13.50 -9.05 -5.82
CA LEU A 179 12.72 -8.07 -5.08
C LEU A 179 11.35 -7.76 -5.72
N PRO A 180 11.23 -7.50 -7.04
CA PRO A 180 9.93 -7.37 -7.69
C PRO A 180 9.01 -8.58 -7.45
N ILE A 181 9.54 -9.80 -7.55
CA ILE A 181 8.77 -11.03 -7.28
C ILE A 181 8.34 -11.07 -5.81
N LEU A 182 9.24 -10.79 -4.88
CA LEU A 182 8.94 -10.76 -3.45
C LEU A 182 7.93 -9.67 -3.09
N ALA A 183 8.04 -8.47 -3.67
CA ALA A 183 7.11 -7.38 -3.46
C ALA A 183 5.70 -7.76 -3.94
N ALA A 184 5.60 -8.38 -5.12
CA ALA A 184 4.34 -8.89 -5.65
C ALA A 184 3.77 -10.03 -4.79
N ALA A 185 4.60 -11.00 -4.41
CA ALA A 185 4.19 -12.14 -3.58
C ALA A 185 3.70 -11.69 -2.20
N THR A 186 4.44 -10.81 -1.53
CA THR A 186 4.04 -10.25 -0.23
C THR A 186 2.78 -9.41 -0.34
N THR A 187 2.62 -8.61 -1.40
CA THR A 187 1.40 -7.85 -1.67
C THR A 187 0.20 -8.78 -1.85
N TYR A 188 0.37 -9.88 -2.58
CA TYR A 188 -0.68 -10.88 -2.77
C TYR A 188 -1.07 -11.55 -1.44
N ILE A 189 -0.09 -11.96 -0.63
CA ILE A 189 -0.34 -12.56 0.70
C ILE A 189 -1.09 -11.59 1.61
N GLN A 190 -0.60 -10.35 1.70
CA GLN A 190 -1.23 -9.26 2.47
C GLN A 190 -2.69 -9.03 2.02
N SER A 191 -2.90 -8.92 0.70
CA SER A 191 -4.21 -8.69 0.09
C SER A 191 -5.17 -9.86 0.36
N LYS A 192 -4.67 -11.10 0.30
CA LYS A 192 -5.44 -12.31 0.58
C LYS A 192 -5.83 -12.42 2.06
N MET A 193 -4.95 -12.00 2.97
CA MET A 193 -5.29 -11.92 4.40
C MET A 193 -6.41 -10.93 4.67
N MET A 194 -6.38 -9.75 4.03
CA MET A 194 -7.47 -8.77 4.14
C MET A 194 -8.78 -9.33 3.55
N GLN A 195 -8.72 -10.06 2.44
CA GLN A 195 -9.92 -10.67 1.84
C GLN A 195 -10.54 -11.74 2.73
N LYS A 196 -9.75 -12.60 3.38
CA LYS A 196 -10.26 -13.62 4.31
C LYS A 196 -11.04 -13.01 5.47
N GLN A 197 -10.77 -11.76 5.79
CA GLN A 197 -11.51 -11.03 6.80
C GLN A 197 -12.87 -10.51 6.30
N GLN A 198 -13.12 -10.52 4.99
CA GLN A 198 -14.29 -9.92 4.37
C GLN A 198 -15.20 -11.03 3.82
N THR A 199 -16.32 -11.30 4.52
CA THR A 199 -17.21 -12.46 4.31
C THR A 199 -17.85 -12.54 2.92
N GLN A 200 -17.97 -11.42 2.19
CA GLN A 200 -18.31 -11.43 0.77
C GLN A 200 -17.53 -10.37 0.00
N THR A 201 -17.04 -10.75 -1.18
CA THR A 201 -16.38 -9.86 -2.13
C THR A 201 -17.43 -9.02 -2.85
N MET A 202 -17.38 -7.70 -2.68
CA MET A 202 -18.06 -6.75 -3.57
C MET A 202 -17.67 -7.06 -5.04
N PRO A 203 -18.58 -6.87 -6.02
CA PRO A 203 -18.24 -7.06 -7.44
C PRO A 203 -17.05 -6.18 -7.81
N GLY A 204 -15.97 -6.79 -8.32
CA GLY A 204 -14.73 -6.08 -8.70
C GLY A 204 -13.58 -6.18 -7.69
N MET A 205 -13.85 -6.46 -6.41
CA MET A 205 -12.79 -6.60 -5.40
C MET A 205 -11.87 -7.79 -5.68
N GLY A 206 -12.42 -8.93 -6.13
CA GLY A 206 -11.61 -10.09 -6.54
C GLY A 206 -10.68 -9.81 -7.73
N MET A 207 -11.08 -8.90 -8.63
CA MET A 207 -10.25 -8.49 -9.76
C MET A 207 -9.12 -7.56 -9.31
N MET A 208 -9.41 -6.63 -8.39
CA MET A 208 -8.39 -5.77 -7.77
C MET A 208 -7.31 -6.58 -7.04
N LEU A 209 -7.69 -7.63 -6.31
CA LEU A 209 -6.76 -8.51 -5.60
C LEU A 209 -5.82 -9.29 -6.52
N ALA A 210 -6.26 -9.61 -7.74
CA ALA A 210 -5.44 -10.30 -8.74
C ALA A 210 -4.54 -9.34 -9.53
N ILE A 211 -5.03 -8.13 -9.83
CA ILE A 211 -4.30 -7.14 -10.65
C ILE A 211 -3.25 -6.40 -9.83
N PHE A 212 -3.55 -6.03 -8.59
CA PHE A 212 -2.68 -5.15 -7.80
C PHE A 212 -1.26 -5.73 -7.59
N PRO A 213 -1.09 -7.03 -7.25
CA PRO A 213 0.25 -7.63 -7.18
C PRO A 213 1.01 -7.62 -8.51
N VAL A 214 0.31 -7.81 -9.64
CA VAL A 214 0.91 -7.76 -10.98
C VAL A 214 1.34 -6.33 -11.33
N LEU A 215 0.54 -5.33 -10.96
CA LEU A 215 0.89 -3.92 -11.13
C LEU A 215 2.14 -3.57 -10.31
N ILE A 216 2.19 -3.98 -9.05
CA ILE A 216 3.38 -3.79 -8.19
C ILE A 216 4.60 -4.47 -8.80
N PHE A 217 4.47 -5.69 -9.33
CA PHE A 217 5.57 -6.38 -10.02
C PHE A 217 6.13 -5.56 -11.20
N VAL A 218 5.26 -5.13 -12.11
CA VAL A 218 5.66 -4.37 -13.31
C VAL A 218 6.31 -3.03 -12.94
N MET A 219 5.77 -2.36 -11.93
CA MET A 219 6.35 -1.11 -11.43
C MET A 219 7.70 -1.35 -10.74
N ALA A 220 7.81 -2.38 -9.91
CA ALA A 220 9.02 -2.71 -9.16
C ALA A 220 10.22 -3.05 -10.07
N ILE A 221 9.98 -3.59 -11.27
CA ILE A 221 11.03 -3.81 -12.28
C ILE A 221 11.65 -2.49 -12.76
N SER A 222 10.88 -1.41 -12.77
CA SER A 222 11.30 -0.11 -13.30
C SER A 222 11.97 0.79 -12.27
N PHE A 223 11.87 0.46 -10.98
CA PHE A 223 12.31 1.32 -9.89
C PHE A 223 13.65 0.90 -9.27
N PRO A 224 14.38 1.84 -8.62
CA PRO A 224 15.50 1.54 -7.75
C PRO A 224 15.16 0.48 -6.71
N ALA A 225 16.08 -0.44 -6.42
CA ALA A 225 15.88 -1.60 -5.56
C ALA A 225 15.43 -1.24 -4.14
N ALA A 226 15.81 -0.07 -3.63
CA ALA A 226 15.35 0.42 -2.34
C ALA A 226 13.82 0.56 -2.25
N LEU A 227 13.12 0.87 -3.36
CA LEU A 227 11.65 0.99 -3.37
C LEU A 227 10.94 -0.38 -3.23
N PRO A 228 11.23 -1.40 -4.07
CA PRO A 228 10.74 -2.75 -3.84
C PRO A 228 11.14 -3.32 -2.46
N LEU A 229 12.35 -3.01 -1.97
CA LEU A 229 12.79 -3.42 -0.64
C LEU A 229 11.89 -2.82 0.46
N TYR A 230 11.61 -1.52 0.38
CA TYR A 230 10.67 -0.84 1.25
C TYR A 230 9.27 -1.48 1.19
N TRP A 231 8.76 -1.78 0.00
CA TRP A 231 7.46 -2.45 -0.16
C TRP A 231 7.43 -3.80 0.56
N VAL A 232 8.46 -4.62 0.40
CA VAL A 232 8.58 -5.92 1.07
C VAL A 232 8.52 -5.75 2.58
N TYR A 233 9.31 -4.83 3.16
CA TYR A 233 9.27 -4.56 4.60
C TYR A 233 7.89 -4.06 5.07
N SER A 234 7.28 -3.14 4.31
CA SER A 234 5.94 -2.61 4.58
C SER A 234 4.87 -3.70 4.59
N ASN A 235 4.93 -4.61 3.61
CA ASN A 235 3.99 -5.71 3.47
C ASN A 235 4.18 -6.73 4.58
N ILE A 236 5.43 -7.09 4.92
CA ILE A 236 5.75 -7.98 6.05
C ILE A 236 5.21 -7.39 7.35
N TYR A 237 5.48 -6.11 7.63
CA TYR A 237 4.92 -5.43 8.80
C TYR A 237 3.39 -5.55 8.82
N THR A 238 2.74 -5.26 7.68
CA THR A 238 1.27 -5.30 7.59
C THR A 238 0.71 -6.71 7.75
N ILE A 239 1.40 -7.73 7.24
CA ILE A 239 1.06 -9.14 7.42
C ILE A 239 1.14 -9.50 8.91
N VAL A 240 2.23 -9.15 9.58
CA VAL A 240 2.41 -9.38 11.02
C VAL A 240 1.31 -8.65 11.83
N GLN A 241 1.09 -7.37 11.54
CA GLN A 241 0.02 -6.58 12.14
C GLN A 241 -1.35 -7.24 11.97
N ASN A 242 -1.72 -7.61 10.73
CA ASN A 242 -3.01 -8.21 10.43
C ASN A 242 -3.17 -9.59 11.07
N TYR A 243 -2.09 -10.37 11.18
CA TYR A 243 -2.10 -11.65 11.88
C TYR A 243 -2.51 -11.47 13.36
N PHE A 244 -1.87 -10.55 14.08
CA PHE A 244 -2.23 -10.26 15.48
C PHE A 244 -3.65 -9.68 15.62
N LEU A 245 -4.08 -8.81 14.71
CA LEU A 245 -5.44 -8.27 14.71
C LEU A 245 -6.50 -9.33 14.42
N TYR A 246 -6.20 -10.28 13.53
CA TYR A 246 -7.08 -11.40 13.19
C TYR A 246 -7.23 -12.37 14.36
N VAL A 247 -6.13 -12.82 14.98
CA VAL A 247 -6.14 -13.72 16.15
C VAL A 247 -6.95 -13.10 17.30
N ARG A 248 -6.73 -11.82 17.60
CA ARG A 248 -7.50 -11.10 18.63
C ARG A 248 -9.00 -11.03 18.32
N SER A 249 -9.36 -10.89 17.04
CA SER A 249 -10.76 -10.90 16.62
C SER A 249 -11.41 -12.28 16.71
N SER A 250 -10.69 -13.34 16.40
CA SER A 250 -11.19 -14.71 16.47
C SER A 250 -11.48 -15.12 17.93
N ASN A 251 -10.61 -14.75 18.86
CA ASN A 251 -10.80 -15.03 20.29
C ASN A 251 -12.01 -14.29 20.89
N LYS A 252 -12.22 -13.02 20.53
CA LYS A 252 -13.42 -12.27 20.96
C LYS A 252 -14.73 -12.88 20.45
N GLY A 253 -14.72 -13.51 19.28
CA GLY A 253 -15.89 -14.22 18.76
C GLY A 253 -16.19 -15.54 19.48
N LYS A 254 -15.23 -16.08 20.23
CA LYS A 254 -15.41 -17.27 21.09
C LYS A 254 -15.77 -16.89 22.54
N GLU A 255 -15.44 -15.68 22.97
CA GLU A 255 -15.71 -15.15 24.32
C GLU A 255 -17.01 -14.34 24.44
N ALA A 256 -17.82 -14.25 23.38
CA ALA A 256 -19.16 -13.68 23.46
C ALA A 256 -20.22 -14.79 23.58
N PRO A 257 -20.52 -15.30 24.78
CA PRO A 257 -21.78 -15.99 25.00
C PRO A 257 -22.91 -14.95 25.06
N ALA A 258 -24.06 -15.35 24.53
CA ALA A 258 -25.31 -14.61 24.56
C ALA A 258 -25.57 -13.90 25.90
N LYS A 259 -25.89 -12.61 25.82
CA LYS A 259 -26.85 -11.93 26.69
C LYS A 259 -27.55 -10.84 25.88
#